data_AF-X1J6Q2-F1
#
_entry.id   AF-X1J6Q2-F1
#
_cell.length_a   1.000
_cell.length_b   1.000
_cell.length_c   1.000
_cell.angle_alpha   90.00
_cell.angle_beta   90.00
_cell.angle_gamma   90.00
#
_symmetry.space_group_name_H-M   'P 1'
#
loop_
_entity.id
_entity.type
_entity.pdbx_description
1 polymer ?
#
loop_
_entity_poly.entity_id
_entity_poly.type
_entity_poly.pdbx_seq_one_letter_code
_entity_poly.pdbx_strand_id
1 'polypeptide(L)'
;FVHQLIGEDLENGAFKVIIEAREAGKAVGIFDKEGEIKHDEVDNIIAGVKDTNCLMWEAPLKNQQQALIFRMGINVNLGNIPPDEVLALEALRQGVRGDTLKKAYLEGKK
;
A
#
# COMPACT_ATOMS: atom_id res chain seq x y z
N PHE A 1 0.62 -15.13 13.15
CA PHE A 1 1.80 -14.38 13.61
C PHE A 1 1.68 -12.90 13.29
N VAL A 2 1.87 -12.43 12.04
CA VAL A 2 1.79 -10.97 11.73
C VAL A 2 0.42 -10.38 12.08
N HIS A 3 -0.69 -11.03 11.74
CA HIS A 3 -2.04 -10.56 12.11
C HIS A 3 -2.31 -10.54 13.62
N GLN A 4 -1.65 -11.38 14.41
CA GLN A 4 -1.78 -11.37 15.87
C GLN A 4 -1.11 -10.13 16.45
N LEU A 5 0.11 -9.82 15.99
CA LEU A 5 0.81 -8.60 16.38
C LEU A 5 0.03 -7.34 15.99
N ILE A 6 -0.53 -7.31 14.77
CA ILE A 6 -1.41 -6.21 14.35
C ILE A 6 -2.61 -6.07 15.29
N GLY A 7 -3.26 -7.18 15.64
CA GLY A 7 -4.38 -7.19 16.58
C GLY A 7 -3.99 -6.68 17.97
N GLU A 8 -2.89 -7.19 18.52
CA GLU A 8 -2.34 -6.80 19.82
C GLU A 8 -1.98 -5.31 19.87
N ASP A 9 -1.32 -4.77 18.83
CA ASP A 9 -0.97 -3.35 18.77
C ASP A 9 -2.23 -2.46 18.78
N LEU A 10 -3.26 -2.85 18.02
CA LEU A 10 -4.54 -2.13 17.98
C LEU A 10 -5.30 -2.25 19.31
N GLU A 11 -5.30 -3.41 19.94
CA GLU A 11 -5.90 -3.64 21.26
C GLU A 11 -5.19 -2.83 22.37
N ASN A 12 -3.88 -2.61 22.23
CA ASN A 12 -3.09 -1.75 23.10
C ASN A 12 -3.20 -0.25 22.77
N GLY A 13 -4.08 0.13 21.83
CA GLY A 13 -4.44 1.52 21.57
C GLY A 13 -3.70 2.20 20.40
N ALA A 14 -3.00 1.44 19.56
CA ALA A 14 -2.44 1.99 18.34
C ALA A 14 -3.54 2.51 17.40
N PHE A 15 -3.35 3.72 16.85
CA PHE A 15 -4.29 4.29 15.87
C PHE A 15 -4.20 3.59 14.50
N LYS A 16 -2.97 3.29 14.05
CA LYS A 16 -2.68 2.50 12.86
C LYS A 16 -1.41 1.68 13.09
N VAL A 17 -1.28 0.57 12.36
CA VAL A 17 -0.09 -0.30 12.34
C VAL A 17 0.61 -0.15 10.99
N ILE A 18 1.94 0.04 11.03
CA ILE A 18 2.76 0.18 9.83
C ILE A 18 3.20 -1.21 9.37
N ILE A 19 3.01 -1.49 8.08
CA ILE A 19 3.59 -2.65 7.40
C ILE A 19 4.94 -2.22 6.80
N GLU A 20 6.03 -2.62 7.44
CA GLU A 20 7.39 -2.18 7.14
C GLU A 20 7.90 -2.71 5.78
N ALA A 21 8.52 -1.81 5.02
CA ALA A 21 9.23 -2.09 3.78
C ALA A 21 10.60 -1.37 3.68
N ARG A 22 10.97 -0.56 4.68
CA ARG A 22 12.21 0.24 4.73
C ARG A 22 12.36 1.17 3.52
N GLU A 23 13.44 1.93 3.45
CA GLU A 23 13.70 2.86 2.34
C GLU A 23 13.97 2.15 1.00
N ALA A 24 14.65 1.00 1.03
CA ALA A 24 14.97 0.27 -0.18
C ALA A 24 13.75 -0.39 -0.84
N GLY A 25 12.71 -0.73 -0.07
CA GLY A 25 11.51 -1.39 -0.58
C GLY A 25 11.76 -2.77 -1.20
N LYS A 26 12.89 -3.43 -0.90
CA LYS A 26 13.31 -4.69 -1.55
C LYS A 26 13.72 -5.73 -0.54
N ALA A 27 13.33 -6.98 -0.80
CA ALA A 27 13.60 -8.16 0.02
C ALA A 27 13.16 -8.00 1.49
N VAL A 28 12.05 -7.31 1.73
CA VAL A 28 11.54 -7.00 3.07
C VAL A 28 10.02 -6.90 3.06
N GLY A 29 9.39 -7.41 4.12
CA GLY A 29 7.95 -7.43 4.27
C GLY A 29 7.27 -8.00 3.02
N ILE A 30 6.28 -7.26 2.54
CA ILE A 30 5.43 -7.61 1.40
C ILE A 30 6.09 -7.47 0.02
N PHE A 31 7.39 -7.15 -0.04
CA PHE A 31 8.11 -6.99 -1.30
C PHE A 31 9.21 -8.04 -1.47
N ASP A 32 9.32 -8.56 -2.69
CA ASP A 32 10.39 -9.48 -3.07
C ASP A 32 11.72 -8.77 -3.33
N LYS A 33 12.73 -9.51 -3.77
CA LYS A 33 14.08 -8.99 -4.06
C LYS A 33 14.12 -7.90 -5.14
N GLU A 34 13.15 -7.88 -6.05
CA GLU A 34 13.05 -6.89 -7.11
C GLU A 34 12.21 -5.68 -6.68
N GLY A 35 11.50 -5.79 -5.55
CA GLY A 35 10.60 -4.77 -5.03
C GLY A 35 9.17 -4.95 -5.49
N GLU A 36 8.86 -6.11 -6.09
CA GLU A 36 7.52 -6.47 -6.55
C GLU A 36 6.67 -6.99 -5.39
N ILE A 37 5.38 -6.73 -5.47
CA ILE A 37 4.42 -7.07 -4.42
C ILE A 37 4.21 -8.58 -4.33
N LYS A 38 4.31 -9.13 -3.12
CA LYS A 38 3.95 -10.51 -2.82
C LYS A 38 2.46 -10.58 -2.50
N HIS A 39 1.65 -10.82 -3.53
CA HIS A 39 0.18 -10.82 -3.40
C HIS A 39 -0.34 -11.72 -2.27
N ASP A 40 0.23 -12.93 -2.14
CA ASP A 40 -0.19 -13.87 -1.10
C ASP A 40 0.06 -13.33 0.32
N GLU A 41 1.17 -12.64 0.55
CA GLU A 41 1.47 -12.03 1.87
C GLU A 41 0.50 -10.88 2.18
N VAL A 42 0.22 -10.03 1.19
CA VAL A 42 -0.75 -8.93 1.31
C VAL A 42 -2.15 -9.46 1.62
N ASP A 43 -2.58 -10.47 0.87
CA ASP A 43 -3.91 -11.07 1.04
C ASP A 43 -4.03 -11.76 2.41
N ASN A 44 -2.97 -12.41 2.88
CA ASN A 44 -2.91 -13.00 4.23
C ASN A 44 -3.00 -11.93 5.35
N ILE A 45 -2.36 -10.77 5.18
CA ILE A 45 -2.45 -9.67 6.15
C ILE A 45 -3.87 -9.09 6.15
N ILE A 46 -4.42 -8.79 4.98
CA ILE A 46 -5.77 -8.22 4.83
C ILE A 46 -6.83 -9.16 5.43
N ALA A 47 -6.73 -10.47 5.18
CA ALA A 47 -7.65 -11.46 5.73
C ALA A 47 -7.58 -11.55 7.27
N GLY A 48 -6.48 -11.12 7.88
CA GLY A 48 -6.27 -11.14 9.32
C GLY A 48 -6.76 -9.90 10.07
N VAL A 49 -7.21 -8.85 9.37
CA VAL A 49 -7.67 -7.60 9.99
C VAL A 49 -9.14 -7.33 9.69
N LYS A 50 -9.85 -6.70 10.64
CA LYS A 50 -11.27 -6.35 10.47
C LYS A 50 -11.49 -5.14 9.55
N ASP A 51 -10.56 -4.19 9.57
CA ASP A 51 -10.60 -2.96 8.78
C ASP A 51 -9.21 -2.66 8.25
N THR A 52 -9.03 -2.63 6.92
CA THR A 52 -7.73 -2.33 6.31
C THR A 52 -7.31 -0.88 6.49
N ASN A 53 -8.22 0.02 6.88
CA ASN A 53 -7.87 1.39 7.21
C ASN A 53 -7.06 1.51 8.50
N CYS A 54 -6.99 0.48 9.35
CA CYS A 54 -6.07 0.47 10.48
C CYS A 54 -4.60 0.27 10.06
N LEU A 55 -4.33 -0.02 8.78
CA LEU A 55 -2.98 -0.27 8.28
C LEU A 55 -2.43 0.94 7.53
N MET A 56 -1.11 1.12 7.60
CA MET A 56 -0.32 2.00 6.75
C MET A 56 0.79 1.18 6.08
N TRP A 57 0.85 1.21 4.76
CA TRP A 57 1.79 0.38 4.00
C TRP A 57 2.98 1.22 3.54
N GLU A 58 4.19 0.87 3.95
CA GLU A 58 5.38 1.54 3.41
C GLU A 58 5.54 1.17 1.93
N ALA A 59 5.72 2.19 1.07
CA ALA A 59 5.83 2.02 -0.37
C ALA A 59 6.75 3.08 -0.98
N PRO A 60 8.07 3.03 -0.68
CA PRO A 60 9.02 4.03 -1.16
C PRO A 60 9.14 4.10 -2.69
N LEU A 61 8.87 2.99 -3.40
CA LEU A 61 9.02 2.93 -4.85
C LEU A 61 7.70 3.14 -5.59
N LYS A 62 7.76 3.81 -6.75
CA LYS A 62 6.59 4.12 -7.59
C LYS A 62 5.76 2.88 -7.97
N ASN A 63 6.41 1.78 -8.36
CA ASN A 63 5.72 0.53 -8.72
C ASN A 63 4.91 -0.03 -7.55
N GLN A 64 5.41 0.11 -6.32
CA GLN A 64 4.75 -0.33 -5.09
C GLN A 64 3.51 0.50 -4.78
N GLN A 65 3.64 1.83 -4.88
CA GLN A 65 2.52 2.76 -4.72
C GLN A 65 1.38 2.41 -5.69
N GLN A 66 1.73 2.21 -6.97
CA GLN A 66 0.78 1.83 -8.01
C GLN A 66 0.14 0.46 -7.72
N ALA A 67 0.93 -0.55 -7.36
CA ALA A 67 0.44 -1.89 -7.07
C ALA A 67 -0.56 -1.90 -5.90
N LEU A 68 -0.26 -1.18 -4.82
CA LEU A 68 -1.13 -1.06 -3.66
C LEU A 68 -2.40 -0.27 -3.97
N ILE A 69 -2.31 0.83 -4.73
CA ILE A 69 -3.49 1.58 -5.22
C ILE A 69 -4.37 0.70 -6.11
N PHE A 70 -3.77 -0.14 -6.96
CA PHE A 70 -4.52 -1.05 -7.81
C PHE A 70 -5.19 -2.18 -7.03
N ARG A 71 -4.54 -2.70 -5.98
CA ARG A 71 -5.06 -3.78 -5.15
C ARG A 71 -6.14 -3.30 -4.17
N MET A 72 -5.93 -2.16 -3.51
CA MET A 72 -6.73 -1.69 -2.37
C MET A 72 -7.53 -0.41 -2.64
N GLY A 73 -7.33 0.23 -3.79
CA GLY A 73 -8.02 1.45 -4.17
C GLY A 73 -7.27 2.73 -3.83
N ILE A 74 -7.77 3.85 -4.36
CA ILE A 74 -7.12 5.17 -4.31
C ILE A 74 -7.02 5.76 -2.90
N ASN A 75 -7.68 5.18 -1.90
CA ASN A 75 -7.67 5.64 -0.50
C ASN A 75 -6.77 4.79 0.40
N VAL A 76 -5.98 3.87 -0.15
CA VAL A 76 -4.99 3.09 0.64
C VAL A 76 -4.03 4.03 1.37
N ASN A 77 -3.80 3.79 2.66
CA ASN A 77 -2.84 4.55 3.46
C ASN A 77 -1.42 4.12 3.08
N LEU A 78 -0.60 5.05 2.59
CA LEU A 78 0.79 4.77 2.22
C LEU A 78 1.74 5.58 3.10
N GLY A 79 2.83 4.94 3.52
CA GLY A 79 3.92 5.53 4.28
C GLY A 79 5.24 5.45 3.53
N ASN A 80 6.27 6.07 4.09
CA ASN A 80 7.63 6.11 3.53
C ASN A 80 7.70 6.62 2.08
N ILE A 81 6.84 7.58 1.74
CA ILE A 81 6.82 8.22 0.41
C ILE A 81 7.95 9.26 0.35
N PRO A 82 8.85 9.20 -0.65
CA PRO A 82 9.84 10.25 -0.87
C PRO A 82 9.17 11.63 -1.00
N PRO A 83 9.70 12.69 -0.35
CA PRO A 83 9.07 14.01 -0.37
C PRO A 83 8.82 14.58 -1.78
N ASP A 84 9.69 14.26 -2.73
CA ASP A 84 9.61 14.66 -4.13
C ASP A 84 8.58 13.86 -4.95
N GLU A 85 8.15 12.69 -4.47
CA GLU A 85 7.11 11.86 -5.11
C GLU A 85 5.69 12.17 -4.60
N VAL A 86 5.49 13.06 -3.62
CA VAL A 86 4.16 13.34 -3.03
C VAL A 86 3.14 13.78 -4.09
N LEU A 87 3.51 14.71 -4.97
CA LEU A 87 2.63 15.16 -6.07
C LEU A 87 2.40 14.03 -7.10
N ALA A 88 3.42 13.22 -7.34
CA ALA A 88 3.36 12.12 -8.28
C ALA A 88 2.46 10.98 -7.78
N LEU A 89 2.42 10.75 -6.46
CA LEU A 89 1.49 9.86 -5.78
C LEU A 89 0.05 10.37 -5.88
N GLU A 90 -0.19 11.66 -5.65
CA GLU A 90 -1.53 12.22 -5.80
C GLU A 90 -2.02 12.11 -7.25
N ALA A 91 -1.13 12.36 -8.22
CA ALA A 91 -1.44 12.15 -9.63
C ALA A 91 -1.79 10.68 -9.96
N LEU A 92 -1.12 9.71 -9.31
CA LEU A 92 -1.49 8.29 -9.40
C LEU A 92 -2.91 8.05 -8.88
N ARG A 93 -3.25 8.59 -7.69
CA ARG A 93 -4.57 8.43 -7.05
C ARG A 93 -5.69 9.05 -7.89
N GLN A 94 -5.45 10.22 -8.49
CA GLN A 94 -6.46 10.93 -9.31
C GLN A 94 -6.59 10.38 -10.73
N GLY A 95 -5.80 9.39 -11.14
CA GLY A 95 -5.87 8.87 -12.51
C GLY A 95 -5.30 9.83 -13.55
N VAL A 96 -4.49 10.82 -13.15
CA VAL A 96 -3.93 11.85 -14.06
C VAL A 96 -2.46 11.61 -14.40
N ARG A 97 -1.90 10.48 -13.95
CA ARG A 97 -0.58 9.97 -14.38
C ARG A 97 -0.77 8.85 -15.39
N GLY A 98 0.12 8.73 -16.37
CA GLY A 98 0.01 7.74 -17.45
C GLY A 98 -0.20 6.30 -16.95
N ASP A 99 0.37 5.96 -15.79
CA ASP A 99 0.26 4.65 -15.16
C ASP A 99 -1.17 4.28 -14.73
N THR A 100 -1.99 5.28 -14.37
CA THR A 100 -3.36 5.07 -13.84
C THR A 100 -4.46 5.65 -14.74
N LEU A 101 -4.12 6.50 -15.72
CA LEU A 101 -5.06 7.16 -16.63
C LEU A 101 -5.96 6.18 -17.40
N LYS A 102 -5.38 5.12 -17.97
CA LYS A 102 -6.18 4.13 -18.71
C LYS A 102 -7.23 3.46 -17.82
N LYS A 103 -6.86 3.11 -16.58
CA LYS A 103 -7.77 2.49 -15.61
C LYS A 103 -8.90 3.47 -15.26
N ALA A 104 -8.55 4.70 -14.88
CA ALA A 104 -9.52 5.74 -14.52
C ALA A 104 -10.52 6.03 -15.68
N TYR A 105 -10.03 6.12 -16.91
CA TYR A 105 -10.87 6.32 -18.10
C TYR A 105 -11.87 5.18 -18.33
N LEU A 106 -11.46 3.93 -18.10
CA LEU A 106 -12.34 2.77 -18.27
C LEU A 106 -13.38 2.68 -17.14
N GLU A 107 -13.02 3.08 -15.93
CA GLU A 107 -13.93 3.09 -14.77
C GLU A 107 -15.00 4.19 -14.88
N GLY A 108 -14.66 5.38 -15.37
CA GLY A 108 -15.60 6.48 -15.56
C GLY A 108 -16.58 6.33 -16.72
N LYS A 109 -16.48 5.25 -17.52
CA LYS A 109 -17.44 4.91 -18.58
C LYS A 109 -18.61 4.03 -18.11
N LYS A 110 -18.54 3.48 -16.90
CA LYS A 110 -19.60 2.69 -16.28
C LYS A 110 -20.63 3.59 -15.63
#